data_AF-A0A426S8M2-F1
#
_entry.id   AF-A0A426S8M2-F1
#
_cell.length_a   1.000
_cell.length_b   1.000
_cell.length_c   1.000
_cell.angle_alpha   90.00
_cell.angle_beta   90.00
_cell.angle_gamma   90.00
#
_symmetry.space_group_name_H-M   'P 1'
#
loop_
_entity.id
_entity.type
_entity.pdbx_description
1 polymer ?
#
loop_
_entity_poly.entity_id
_entity_poly.type
_entity_poly.pdbx_seq_one_letter_code
_entity_poly.pdbx_strand_id
1 'polypeptide(L)'
;MVVENGAWQRYFSHWAAGRVVDELLPGPAAATRCFRAQRKIEEWLDDVWCEGAALVDHDRRIPLRFGFADSWADHRATRAVLARTWPGWDVRFPHDAMGDLTRHLGIGRDLTRAPGWFETFEPVEFAGGESTEPWSVVSLRLPDGSVRAWGSAWEPIEHLACGPALIGLLPASPLAAVLPAGFPFPHLPLATALRRLGTGLGTPPPDLTPALDALIAG
;
A
#
# COMPACT_ATOMS: atom_id res chain seq x y z
N MET A 1 -10.64 -8.69 12.42
CA MET A 1 -9.93 -9.23 13.60
C MET A 1 -10.23 -8.37 14.82
N VAL A 2 -10.24 -8.97 16.00
CA VAL A 2 -10.42 -8.27 17.29
C VAL A 2 -9.30 -8.67 18.24
N VAL A 3 -8.69 -7.70 18.92
CA VAL A 3 -7.72 -7.90 20.00
C VAL A 3 -8.31 -7.30 21.28
N GLU A 4 -8.43 -8.13 22.32
CA GLU A 4 -8.92 -7.76 23.65
C GLU A 4 -8.25 -8.64 24.70
N ASN A 5 -7.84 -8.05 25.82
CA ASN A 5 -7.25 -8.74 26.97
C ASN A 5 -5.98 -9.56 26.62
N GLY A 6 -5.15 -9.03 25.74
CA GLY A 6 -3.90 -9.67 25.30
C GLY A 6 -4.11 -10.86 24.35
N ALA A 7 -5.34 -11.13 23.92
CA ALA A 7 -5.68 -12.21 23.02
C ALA A 7 -6.36 -11.66 21.75
N TRP A 8 -6.26 -12.41 20.65
CA TRP A 8 -6.87 -12.00 19.39
C TRP A 8 -7.69 -13.10 18.75
N GLN A 9 -8.71 -12.70 17.98
CA GLN A 9 -9.55 -13.61 17.19
C GLN A 9 -9.68 -13.11 15.74
N ARG A 10 -9.70 -14.08 14.81
CA ARG A 10 -9.94 -13.85 13.39
C ARG A 10 -11.35 -14.25 13.02
N TYR A 11 -11.91 -13.47 12.11
CA TYR A 11 -13.23 -13.67 11.55
C TYR A 11 -13.16 -13.43 10.05
N PHE A 12 -13.97 -14.16 9.30
CA PHE A 12 -13.96 -14.20 7.84
C PHE A 12 -15.31 -13.80 7.27
N SER A 13 -15.28 -12.99 6.22
CA SER A 13 -16.43 -12.69 5.37
C SER A 13 -16.03 -12.87 3.91
N HIS A 14 -16.83 -13.64 3.17
CA HIS A 14 -16.56 -13.95 1.77
C HIS A 14 -16.90 -12.74 0.89
N TRP A 15 -15.98 -12.38 -0.02
CA TRP A 15 -16.12 -11.24 -0.95
C TRP A 15 -16.48 -9.91 -0.26
N ALA A 16 -15.86 -9.65 0.88
CA ALA A 16 -16.12 -8.46 1.69
C ALA A 16 -14.99 -7.42 1.66
N ALA A 17 -13.92 -7.64 0.88
CA ALA A 17 -12.73 -6.78 0.86
C ALA A 17 -13.08 -5.30 0.58
N GLY A 18 -13.98 -5.04 -0.36
CA GLY A 18 -14.47 -3.68 -0.67
C GLY A 18 -15.35 -3.04 0.42
N ARG A 19 -15.88 -3.82 1.38
CA ARG A 19 -16.79 -3.33 2.44
C ARG A 19 -16.11 -3.18 3.80
N VAL A 20 -14.80 -3.45 3.89
CA VAL A 20 -14.04 -3.38 5.16
C VAL A 20 -14.14 -1.99 5.80
N VAL A 21 -14.18 -0.93 4.99
CA VAL A 21 -14.36 0.44 5.48
C VAL A 21 -15.71 0.63 6.15
N ASP A 22 -16.79 0.15 5.55
CA ASP A 22 -18.17 0.35 6.02
C ASP A 22 -18.37 -0.22 7.42
N GLU A 23 -17.70 -1.34 7.72
CA GLU A 23 -17.76 -2.00 9.02
C GLU A 23 -17.05 -1.19 10.12
N LEU A 24 -16.09 -0.33 9.76
CA LEU A 24 -15.35 0.54 10.68
C LEU A 24 -16.00 1.91 10.88
N LEU A 25 -16.70 2.45 9.88
CA LEU A 25 -17.28 3.80 9.94
C LEU A 25 -18.10 4.07 11.22
N PRO A 26 -18.93 3.15 11.74
CA PRO A 26 -19.77 3.43 12.91
C PRO A 26 -19.03 3.45 14.27
N GLY A 27 -17.72 3.16 14.30
CA GLY A 27 -16.90 3.21 15.52
C GLY A 27 -16.61 1.85 16.18
N PRO A 28 -15.81 1.84 17.27
CA PRO A 28 -15.18 0.63 17.81
C PRO A 28 -16.16 -0.45 18.27
N ALA A 29 -17.23 -0.07 18.99
CA ALA A 29 -18.20 -1.04 19.50
C ALA A 29 -19.01 -1.70 18.38
N ALA A 30 -19.40 -0.92 17.37
CA ALA A 30 -20.16 -1.42 16.22
C ALA A 30 -19.29 -2.30 15.32
N ALA A 31 -18.06 -1.89 15.02
CA ALA A 31 -17.11 -2.68 14.25
C ALA A 31 -16.82 -4.02 14.91
N THR A 32 -16.56 -4.02 16.22
CA THR A 32 -16.29 -5.24 16.99
C THR A 32 -17.48 -6.19 16.99
N ARG A 33 -18.69 -5.66 17.16
CA ARG A 33 -19.93 -6.46 17.05
C ARG A 33 -20.09 -7.05 15.66
N CYS A 34 -19.83 -6.26 14.62
CA CYS A 34 -19.89 -6.73 13.23
C CYS A 34 -18.90 -7.88 13.00
N PHE A 35 -17.64 -7.73 13.41
CA PHE A 35 -16.61 -8.76 13.24
C PHE A 35 -16.96 -10.04 13.99
N ARG A 36 -17.46 -9.92 15.22
CA ARG A 36 -17.87 -11.07 16.04
C ARG A 36 -19.07 -11.83 15.48
N ALA A 37 -19.90 -11.18 14.67
CA ALA A 37 -21.02 -11.82 13.98
C ALA A 37 -20.59 -12.62 12.75
N GLN A 38 -19.38 -12.42 12.25
CA GLN A 38 -18.83 -13.17 11.13
C GLN A 38 -18.32 -14.55 11.58
N ARG A 39 -18.06 -15.45 10.62
CA ARG A 39 -17.53 -16.79 10.89
C ARG A 39 -16.13 -16.69 11.47
N LYS A 40 -15.91 -17.22 12.69
CA LYS A 40 -14.57 -17.35 13.28
C LYS A 40 -13.71 -18.33 12.46
N ILE A 41 -12.45 -17.99 12.23
CA ILE A 41 -11.48 -18.84 11.51
C ILE A 41 -10.17 -18.99 12.28
N GLU A 42 -9.48 -20.11 12.07
CA GLU A 42 -8.15 -20.39 12.64
C GLU A 42 -7.02 -20.33 11.61
N GLU A 43 -7.34 -20.42 10.34
CA GLU A 43 -6.36 -20.34 9.26
C GLU A 43 -6.21 -18.88 8.79
N TRP A 44 -5.01 -18.57 8.31
CA TRP A 44 -4.75 -17.30 7.62
C TRP A 44 -5.08 -17.48 6.15
N LEU A 45 -5.66 -16.44 5.55
CA LEU A 45 -5.56 -16.27 4.11
C LEU A 45 -4.14 -15.76 3.80
N ASP A 46 -3.58 -16.19 2.69
CA ASP A 46 -2.35 -15.62 2.17
C ASP A 46 -2.61 -14.21 1.57
N ASP A 47 -1.52 -13.52 1.23
CA ASP A 47 -1.56 -12.17 0.67
C ASP A 47 -2.17 -12.11 -0.75
N VAL A 48 -2.33 -13.25 -1.43
CA VAL A 48 -2.98 -13.33 -2.74
C VAL A 48 -4.50 -13.31 -2.59
N TRP A 49 -5.03 -14.08 -1.62
CA TRP A 49 -6.48 -14.20 -1.41
C TRP A 49 -7.04 -13.19 -0.40
N CYS A 50 -6.19 -12.58 0.44
CA CYS A 50 -6.60 -11.59 1.41
C CYS A 50 -6.53 -10.16 0.84
N GLU A 51 -7.48 -9.83 -0.03
CA GLU A 51 -7.57 -8.51 -0.69
C GLU A 51 -7.95 -7.35 0.27
N GLY A 52 -8.41 -7.66 1.48
CA GLY A 52 -8.78 -6.63 2.46
C GLY A 52 -8.98 -7.21 3.86
N ALA A 53 -8.52 -6.47 4.87
CA ALA A 53 -8.74 -6.83 6.27
C ALA A 53 -8.75 -5.61 7.18
N ALA A 54 -9.43 -5.78 8.32
CA ALA A 54 -9.38 -4.84 9.43
C ALA A 54 -9.09 -5.54 10.76
N LEU A 55 -8.42 -4.82 11.64
CA LEU A 55 -8.12 -5.21 13.01
C LEU A 55 -8.57 -4.10 13.95
N VAL A 56 -9.28 -4.47 15.02
CA VAL A 56 -9.62 -3.57 16.13
C VAL A 56 -8.88 -4.04 17.37
N ASP A 57 -7.89 -3.26 17.79
CA ASP A 57 -7.13 -3.49 19.03
C ASP A 57 -7.68 -2.63 20.16
N HIS A 58 -8.48 -3.23 21.04
CA HIS A 58 -9.05 -2.53 22.19
C HIS A 58 -8.03 -2.25 23.29
N ASP A 59 -7.00 -3.09 23.41
CA ASP A 59 -5.98 -2.95 24.43
C ASP A 59 -5.12 -1.71 24.17
N ARG A 60 -4.81 -1.46 22.89
CA ARG A 60 -4.00 -0.31 22.44
C ARG A 60 -4.81 0.84 21.86
N ARG A 61 -6.11 0.66 21.67
CA ARG A 61 -7.02 1.59 20.98
C ARG A 61 -6.55 1.95 19.56
N ILE A 62 -6.26 0.93 18.76
CA ILE A 62 -5.80 1.09 17.38
C ILE A 62 -6.70 0.28 16.44
N PRO A 63 -7.43 0.92 15.51
CA PRO A 63 -7.91 0.23 14.33
C PRO A 63 -6.84 0.25 13.22
N LEU A 64 -6.61 -0.89 12.58
CA LEU A 64 -5.84 -1.02 11.35
C LEU A 64 -6.76 -1.46 10.22
N ARG A 65 -6.60 -0.90 9.02
CA ARG A 65 -7.28 -1.41 7.81
C ARG A 65 -6.43 -1.32 6.54
N PHE A 66 -6.55 -2.33 5.70
CA PHE A 66 -6.21 -2.26 4.28
C PHE A 66 -7.34 -2.86 3.45
N GLY A 67 -7.37 -2.52 2.18
CA GLY A 67 -8.40 -2.90 1.22
C GLY A 67 -8.63 -1.78 0.23
N PHE A 68 -9.44 -2.06 -0.78
CA PHE A 68 -9.74 -1.13 -1.86
C PHE A 68 -10.37 0.17 -1.35
N ALA A 69 -10.04 1.28 -2.03
CA ALA A 69 -10.77 2.52 -1.96
C ALA A 69 -11.13 2.91 -3.40
N ASP A 70 -12.39 3.27 -3.64
CA ASP A 70 -12.88 3.56 -4.99
C ASP A 70 -12.23 4.82 -5.59
N SER A 71 -11.88 5.80 -4.74
CA SER A 71 -11.16 7.00 -5.15
C SER A 71 -10.38 7.65 -4.01
N TRP A 72 -9.52 8.62 -4.34
CA TRP A 72 -8.87 9.48 -3.35
C TRP A 72 -9.88 10.32 -2.55
N ALA A 73 -10.98 10.75 -3.18
CA ALA A 73 -12.03 11.49 -2.51
C ALA A 73 -12.69 10.64 -1.42
N ASP A 74 -12.97 9.37 -1.72
CA ASP A 74 -13.54 8.41 -0.76
C ASP A 74 -12.57 8.11 0.38
N HIS A 75 -11.28 7.97 0.08
CA HIS A 75 -10.24 7.84 1.10
C HIS A 75 -10.24 9.04 2.07
N ARG A 76 -10.28 10.27 1.54
CA ARG A 76 -10.33 11.51 2.34
C ARG A 76 -11.60 11.58 3.19
N ALA A 77 -12.76 11.29 2.61
CA ALA A 77 -14.04 11.28 3.31
C ALA A 77 -14.05 10.25 4.44
N THR A 78 -13.60 9.02 4.17
CA THR A 78 -13.45 7.94 5.14
C THR A 78 -12.61 8.37 6.34
N ARG A 79 -11.45 8.98 6.09
CA ARG A 79 -10.59 9.48 7.17
C ARG A 79 -11.28 10.51 8.05
N ALA A 80 -12.04 11.43 7.45
CA ALA A 80 -12.76 12.46 8.19
C ALA A 80 -13.87 11.86 9.07
N VAL A 81 -14.58 10.82 8.59
CA VAL A 81 -15.59 10.11 9.37
C VAL A 81 -14.93 9.33 10.51
N LEU A 82 -13.87 8.57 10.23
CA LEU A 82 -13.16 7.79 11.25
C LEU A 82 -12.62 8.67 12.37
N ALA A 83 -12.11 9.87 12.06
CA ALA A 83 -11.67 10.83 13.08
C ALA A 83 -12.78 11.26 14.06
N ARG A 84 -14.05 11.20 13.64
CA ARG A 84 -15.21 11.53 14.46
C ARG A 84 -15.77 10.33 15.21
N THR A 85 -15.74 9.14 14.61
CA THR A 85 -16.36 7.93 15.17
C THR A 85 -15.41 7.07 15.99
N TRP A 86 -14.11 7.37 15.94
CA TRP A 86 -13.06 6.73 16.74
C TRP A 86 -12.34 7.73 17.68
N PRO A 87 -13.08 8.46 18.55
CA PRO A 87 -12.46 9.45 19.42
C PRO A 87 -11.51 8.80 20.43
N GLY A 88 -10.28 9.30 20.52
CA GLY A 88 -9.26 8.79 21.44
C GLY A 88 -8.61 7.47 21.00
N TRP A 89 -8.83 7.06 19.75
CA TRP A 89 -8.14 5.93 19.12
C TRP A 89 -7.12 6.44 18.09
N ASP A 90 -6.06 5.67 17.87
CA ASP A 90 -5.03 5.96 16.88
C ASP A 90 -5.33 5.17 15.59
N VAL A 91 -6.05 5.81 14.66
CA VAL A 91 -6.48 5.19 13.39
C VAL A 91 -5.30 5.05 12.43
N ARG A 92 -4.95 3.80 12.09
CA ARG A 92 -3.81 3.47 11.23
C ARG A 92 -4.23 2.78 9.93
N PHE A 93 -3.46 3.06 8.89
CA PHE A 93 -3.62 2.47 7.56
C PHE A 93 -2.35 1.66 7.25
N PRO A 94 -2.34 0.34 7.53
CA PRO A 94 -1.26 -0.56 7.11
C PRO A 94 -0.97 -0.41 5.61
N HIS A 95 0.32 -0.32 5.28
CA HIS A 95 0.79 -0.18 3.91
C HIS A 95 1.33 -1.51 3.37
N ASP A 96 1.84 -2.36 4.26
CA ASP A 96 2.30 -3.72 3.96
C ASP A 96 1.17 -4.73 4.23
N ALA A 97 -0.07 -4.39 3.85
CA ALA A 97 -1.28 -5.21 3.95
C ALA A 97 -1.32 -6.12 5.22
N MET A 98 -1.38 -7.44 5.01
CA MET A 98 -1.36 -8.44 6.08
C MET A 98 -0.07 -8.44 6.87
N GLY A 99 1.08 -8.17 6.25
CA GLY A 99 2.38 -8.07 6.93
C GLY A 99 2.40 -7.04 8.05
N ASP A 100 1.75 -5.88 7.88
CA ASP A 100 1.60 -4.92 8.96
C ASP A 100 0.62 -5.38 10.06
N LEU A 101 -0.43 -6.13 9.72
CA LEU A 101 -1.36 -6.71 10.70
C LEU A 101 -0.69 -7.81 11.53
N THR A 102 -0.02 -8.77 10.88
CA THR A 102 0.68 -9.88 11.54
C THR A 102 1.83 -9.37 12.40
N ARG A 103 2.56 -8.34 11.94
CA ARG A 103 3.53 -7.63 12.79
C ARG A 103 2.87 -6.96 13.99
N HIS A 104 1.72 -6.30 13.83
CA HIS A 104 1.02 -5.66 14.95
C HIS A 104 0.65 -6.67 16.05
N LEU A 105 0.30 -7.90 15.64
CA LEU A 105 0.03 -9.04 16.52
C LEU A 105 1.30 -9.73 17.08
N GLY A 106 2.49 -9.35 16.64
CA GLY A 106 3.76 -9.88 17.13
C GLY A 106 4.14 -11.27 16.57
N ILE A 107 3.53 -11.70 15.47
CA ILE A 107 3.72 -13.05 14.90
C ILE A 107 4.57 -13.08 13.61
N GLY A 108 5.16 -11.94 13.22
CA GLY A 108 6.08 -11.82 12.08
C GLY A 108 5.38 -11.40 10.78
N ARG A 109 6.08 -10.62 9.94
CA ARG A 109 5.53 -10.03 8.71
C ARG A 109 5.28 -11.06 7.61
N ASP A 110 6.14 -12.07 7.52
CA ASP A 110 6.16 -13.01 6.38
C ASP A 110 5.14 -14.15 6.51
N LEU A 111 4.36 -14.20 7.59
CA LEU A 111 3.48 -15.33 7.92
C LEU A 111 2.49 -15.67 6.80
N THR A 112 1.99 -14.68 6.07
CA THR A 112 0.95 -14.82 5.04
C THR A 112 1.49 -14.71 3.61
N ARG A 113 2.80 -14.55 3.45
CA ARG A 113 3.42 -14.44 2.13
C ARG A 113 3.55 -15.80 1.47
N ALA A 114 3.08 -15.92 0.24
CA ALA A 114 3.34 -17.10 -0.57
C ALA A 114 4.85 -17.20 -0.89
N PRO A 115 5.42 -18.41 -0.99
CA PRO A 115 6.76 -18.59 -1.55
C PRO A 115 6.86 -17.92 -2.93
N GLY A 116 7.92 -17.17 -3.17
CA GLY A 116 8.11 -16.44 -4.43
C GLY A 116 7.29 -15.14 -4.55
N TRP A 117 6.61 -14.69 -3.49
CA TRP A 117 5.85 -13.42 -3.47
C TRP A 117 6.65 -12.19 -3.95
N PHE A 118 7.97 -12.21 -3.78
CA PHE A 118 8.88 -11.14 -4.22
C PHE A 118 9.82 -11.60 -5.34
N GLU A 119 9.42 -12.58 -6.13
CA GLU A 119 10.15 -12.91 -7.35
C GLU A 119 9.94 -11.81 -8.40
N THR A 120 11.00 -11.51 -9.14
CA THR A 120 11.06 -10.42 -10.12
C THR A 120 9.91 -10.50 -11.10
N PHE A 121 9.03 -9.49 -11.07
CA PHE A 121 8.10 -9.25 -12.14
C PHE A 121 8.89 -8.88 -13.40
N GLU A 122 8.58 -9.55 -14.51
CA GLU A 122 9.06 -9.09 -15.82
C GLU A 122 8.61 -7.63 -16.01
N PRO A 123 9.47 -6.74 -16.54
CA PRO A 123 9.10 -5.36 -16.80
C PRO A 123 8.03 -5.33 -17.90
N VAL A 124 6.75 -5.32 -17.49
CA VAL A 124 5.62 -5.08 -18.39
C VAL A 124 5.38 -3.56 -18.49
N GLU A 125 4.65 -3.09 -19.48
CA GLU A 125 4.56 -1.68 -19.86
C GLU A 125 3.94 -0.77 -18.77
N PHE A 126 4.44 0.46 -18.65
CA PHE A 126 3.72 1.55 -17.97
C PHE A 126 2.42 1.85 -18.72
N ALA A 127 1.31 2.01 -17.98
CA ALA A 127 -0.03 2.15 -18.53
C ALA A 127 -0.13 3.21 -19.66
N GLY A 128 -0.73 2.80 -20.78
CA GLY A 128 -1.30 3.72 -21.77
C GLY A 128 -2.47 4.52 -21.19
N GLY A 129 -2.85 5.60 -21.89
CA GLY A 129 -3.72 6.67 -21.39
C GLY A 129 -5.20 6.36 -21.13
N GLU A 130 -5.58 5.09 -20.88
CA GLU A 130 -6.97 4.69 -20.70
C GLU A 130 -7.47 4.73 -19.24
N SER A 131 -6.57 4.80 -18.23
CA SER A 131 -6.99 4.99 -16.83
C SER A 131 -7.00 6.48 -16.45
N THR A 132 -8.13 6.97 -15.96
CA THR A 132 -8.28 8.37 -15.51
C THR A 132 -7.71 8.62 -14.11
N GLU A 133 -7.42 7.57 -13.33
CA GLU A 133 -6.78 7.67 -12.00
C GLU A 133 -5.68 6.60 -11.85
N PRO A 134 -4.41 7.00 -11.64
CA PRO A 134 -3.33 6.03 -11.44
C PRO A 134 -3.38 5.38 -10.05
N TRP A 135 -3.15 4.07 -9.98
CA TRP A 135 -3.04 3.31 -8.71
C TRP A 135 -1.77 3.63 -7.93
N SER A 136 -0.69 3.99 -8.63
CA SER A 136 0.53 4.51 -8.01
C SER A 136 1.16 5.63 -8.84
N VAL A 137 2.02 6.41 -8.19
CA VAL A 137 2.77 7.48 -8.83
C VAL A 137 4.24 7.24 -8.62
N VAL A 138 4.98 7.14 -9.73
CA VAL A 138 6.45 7.20 -9.70
C VAL A 138 6.84 8.65 -9.94
N SER A 139 7.71 9.21 -9.11
CA SER A 139 8.24 10.56 -9.32
C SER A 139 9.76 10.56 -9.24
N LEU A 140 10.38 11.33 -10.14
CA LEU A 140 11.80 11.55 -10.21
C LEU A 140 12.09 13.03 -9.99
N ARG A 141 12.97 13.33 -9.03
CA ARG A 141 13.53 14.68 -8.85
C ARG A 141 14.81 14.78 -9.65
N LEU A 142 14.86 15.73 -10.58
CA LEU A 142 16.03 16.00 -11.41
C LEU A 142 17.08 16.84 -10.65
N PRO A 143 18.34 16.89 -11.12
CA PRO A 143 19.40 17.69 -10.49
C PRO A 143 19.09 19.19 -10.40
N ASP A 144 18.28 19.72 -11.32
CA ASP A 144 17.82 21.12 -11.31
C ASP A 144 16.72 21.41 -10.27
N GLY A 145 16.31 20.39 -9.52
CA GLY A 145 15.28 20.47 -8.48
C GLY A 145 13.85 20.28 -8.98
N SER A 146 13.63 20.21 -10.31
CA SER A 146 12.33 19.92 -10.89
C SER A 146 11.90 18.47 -10.62
N VAL A 147 10.59 18.21 -10.69
CA VAL A 147 10.01 16.88 -10.46
C VAL A 147 9.21 16.46 -11.69
N ARG A 148 9.51 15.27 -12.21
CA ARG A 148 8.70 14.57 -13.21
C ARG A 148 7.96 13.43 -12.53
N ALA A 149 6.72 13.17 -12.94
CA ALA A 149 5.92 12.12 -12.36
C ALA A 149 5.09 11.39 -13.42
N TRP A 150 4.89 10.09 -13.21
CA TRP A 150 4.15 9.20 -14.08
C TRP A 150 3.10 8.49 -13.25
N GLY A 151 1.84 8.57 -13.71
CA GLY A 151 0.78 7.70 -13.21
C GLY A 151 1.02 6.27 -13.68
N SER A 152 0.75 5.29 -12.81
CA SER A 152 0.88 3.89 -13.12
C SER A 152 -0.35 3.11 -12.64
N ALA A 153 -0.74 2.11 -13.42
CA ALA A 153 -1.70 1.08 -13.03
C ALA A 153 -1.05 -0.07 -12.25
N TRP A 154 0.18 0.09 -11.78
CA TRP A 154 0.87 -0.88 -10.92
C TRP A 154 0.75 -0.48 -9.46
N GLU A 155 0.92 -1.44 -8.57
CA GLU A 155 1.13 -1.19 -7.15
C GLU A 155 2.55 -0.67 -6.89
N PRO A 156 2.77 0.14 -5.83
CA PRO A 156 4.10 0.64 -5.48
C PRO A 156 5.18 -0.44 -5.32
N ILE A 157 4.80 -1.67 -4.93
CA ILE A 157 5.74 -2.76 -4.72
C ILE A 157 6.31 -3.31 -6.02
N GLU A 158 5.54 -3.31 -7.10
CA GLU A 158 5.97 -3.76 -8.42
C GLU A 158 7.05 -2.82 -8.99
N HIS A 159 6.87 -1.51 -8.80
CA HIS A 159 7.90 -0.51 -9.12
C HIS A 159 9.21 -0.74 -8.34
N LEU A 160 9.10 -1.11 -7.06
CA LEU A 160 10.27 -1.41 -6.23
C LEU A 160 10.95 -2.72 -6.66
N ALA A 161 10.19 -3.72 -7.11
CA ALA A 161 10.70 -5.00 -7.59
C ALA A 161 11.50 -4.86 -8.90
N CYS A 162 11.12 -3.94 -9.80
CA CYS A 162 11.94 -3.58 -10.97
C CYS A 162 13.30 -2.96 -10.57
N GLY A 163 13.38 -2.42 -9.35
CA GLY A 163 14.59 -1.82 -8.81
C GLY A 163 15.11 -0.67 -9.69
N PRO A 164 16.44 -0.50 -9.81
CA PRO A 164 17.03 0.60 -10.58
C PRO A 164 16.71 0.55 -12.08
N ALA A 165 16.36 -0.61 -12.65
CA ALA A 165 15.97 -0.74 -14.05
C ALA A 165 14.70 0.07 -14.39
N LEU A 166 13.86 0.37 -13.38
CA LEU A 166 12.69 1.25 -13.52
C LEU A 166 13.04 2.59 -14.17
N ILE A 167 14.21 3.17 -13.84
CA ILE A 167 14.65 4.46 -14.38
C ILE A 167 14.82 4.38 -15.91
N GLY A 168 15.29 3.25 -16.44
CA GLY A 168 15.46 3.03 -17.87
C GLY A 168 14.13 2.82 -18.62
N LEU A 169 13.04 2.53 -17.91
CA LEU A 169 11.71 2.29 -18.47
C LEU A 169 10.83 3.56 -18.51
N LEU A 170 11.14 4.56 -17.68
CA LEU A 170 10.42 5.85 -17.67
C LEU A 170 10.46 6.61 -19.01
N PRO A 171 11.56 6.62 -19.81
CA PRO A 171 11.60 7.29 -21.10
C PRO A 171 10.71 6.65 -22.17
N ALA A 172 10.38 5.36 -22.02
CA ALA A 172 9.50 4.63 -22.94
C ALA A 172 8.01 4.82 -22.62
N SER A 173 7.70 5.37 -21.44
CA SER A 173 6.33 5.63 -21.02
C SER A 173 5.83 6.95 -21.61
N PRO A 174 4.70 6.97 -22.36
CA PRO A 174 4.06 8.22 -22.73
C PRO A 174 3.76 9.00 -21.44
N LEU A 175 3.93 10.33 -21.47
CA LEU A 175 3.69 11.25 -20.35
C LEU A 175 2.22 11.18 -19.92
N ALA A 176 1.86 10.14 -19.16
CA ALA A 176 0.49 9.82 -18.84
C ALA A 176 0.05 10.59 -17.60
N ALA A 177 -0.82 11.56 -17.88
CA ALA A 177 -1.65 12.34 -16.96
C ALA A 177 -0.89 13.15 -15.90
N VAL A 178 -0.76 14.44 -16.20
CA VAL A 178 -0.47 15.52 -15.25
C VAL A 178 -1.30 15.30 -13.99
N LEU A 179 -0.62 14.98 -12.88
CA LEU A 179 -1.27 14.88 -11.57
C LEU A 179 -2.11 16.14 -11.31
N PRO A 180 -3.24 16.03 -10.60
CA PRO A 180 -4.05 17.18 -10.24
C PRO A 180 -3.18 18.30 -9.64
N ALA A 181 -3.46 19.55 -10.02
CA ALA A 181 -2.76 20.70 -9.46
C ALA A 181 -2.79 20.64 -7.92
N GLY A 182 -1.62 20.61 -7.28
CA GLY A 182 -1.49 20.52 -5.82
C GLY A 182 -1.36 19.10 -5.24
N PHE A 183 -1.09 18.08 -6.07
CA PHE A 183 -0.78 16.73 -5.56
C PHE A 183 0.40 16.76 -4.56
N PRO A 184 0.20 16.33 -3.30
CA PRO A 184 1.25 16.36 -2.30
C PRO A 184 2.24 15.22 -2.55
N PHE A 185 3.39 15.53 -3.15
CA PHE A 185 4.46 14.54 -3.29
C PHE A 185 5.04 14.19 -1.91
N PRO A 186 5.14 12.90 -1.54
CA PRO A 186 5.90 12.51 -0.37
C PRO A 186 7.36 12.95 -0.54
N HIS A 187 7.92 13.61 0.47
CA HIS A 187 9.27 14.18 0.41
C HIS A 187 10.39 13.14 0.56
N LEU A 188 10.07 11.84 0.69
CA LEU A 188 11.09 10.81 0.84
C LEU A 188 11.75 10.53 -0.52
N PRO A 189 13.08 10.65 -0.64
CA PRO A 189 13.79 10.27 -1.85
C PRO A 189 13.61 8.76 -2.08
N LEU A 190 13.08 8.39 -3.25
CA LEU A 190 12.98 6.99 -3.70
C LEU A 190 14.35 6.28 -3.56
N ALA A 191 15.44 7.00 -3.80
CA ALA A 191 16.82 6.53 -3.65
C ALA A 191 17.18 6.07 -2.23
N THR A 192 16.56 6.62 -1.18
CA THR A 192 16.81 6.19 0.21
C THR A 192 16.05 4.90 0.52
N ALA A 193 14.83 4.75 -0.02
CA ALA A 193 14.06 3.52 0.10
C ALA A 193 14.70 2.36 -0.70
N LEU A 194 15.10 2.63 -1.95
CA LEU A 194 15.78 1.67 -2.82
C LEU A 194 17.14 1.22 -2.26
N ARG A 195 17.92 2.11 -1.64
CA ARG A 195 19.19 1.72 -0.98
C ARG A 195 18.98 0.78 0.19
N ARG A 196 17.91 0.94 0.97
CA ARG A 196 17.59 0.05 2.10
C ARG A 196 17.09 -1.33 1.63
N LEU A 197 16.43 -1.39 0.48
CA LEU A 197 15.99 -2.64 -0.14
C LEU A 197 17.15 -3.36 -0.85
N GLY A 198 18.01 -2.61 -1.57
CA GLY A 198 19.19 -3.16 -2.26
C GLY A 198 20.22 -3.80 -1.33
N THR A 199 20.38 -3.28 -0.09
CA THR A 199 21.24 -3.92 0.92
C THR A 199 20.70 -5.27 1.42
N GLY A 200 19.45 -5.62 1.14
CA GLY A 200 18.84 -6.90 1.50
C GLY A 200 18.88 -7.98 0.41
N LEU A 201 19.18 -7.62 -0.84
CA LEU A 201 19.00 -8.50 -2.02
C LEU A 201 20.31 -8.98 -2.68
N GLY A 202 21.47 -8.72 -2.06
CA GLY A 202 22.73 -9.41 -2.38
C GLY A 202 23.44 -9.05 -3.70
N THR A 203 22.85 -8.21 -4.56
CA THR A 203 23.48 -7.72 -5.80
C THR A 203 23.71 -6.20 -5.76
N PRO A 204 24.89 -5.69 -6.17
CA PRO A 204 25.14 -4.26 -6.25
C PRO A 204 24.23 -3.63 -7.32
N PRO A 205 23.68 -2.43 -7.08
CA PRO A 205 22.82 -1.77 -8.06
C PRO A 205 23.63 -1.41 -9.33
N PRO A 206 23.06 -1.58 -10.54
CA PRO A 206 23.68 -1.13 -11.79
C PRO A 206 23.95 0.39 -11.81
N ASP A 207 24.91 0.81 -12.64
CA ASP A 207 25.19 2.22 -12.89
C ASP A 207 24.02 2.90 -13.62
N LEU A 208 23.44 3.90 -12.97
CA LEU A 208 22.22 4.58 -13.38
C LEU A 208 22.47 5.86 -14.19
N THR A 209 23.73 6.29 -14.31
CA THR A 209 24.11 7.58 -14.90
C THR A 209 23.58 7.75 -16.35
N PRO A 210 23.68 6.75 -17.25
CA PRO A 210 23.23 6.90 -18.63
C PRO A 210 21.70 7.10 -18.77
N ALA A 211 20.92 6.47 -17.89
CA ALA A 211 19.46 6.58 -17.90
C ALA A 211 18.99 7.94 -17.37
N LEU A 212 19.70 8.49 -16.39
CA LEU A 212 19.49 9.85 -15.87
C LEU A 212 19.76 10.92 -16.93
N ASP A 213 20.83 10.78 -17.71
CA ASP A 213 21.18 11.75 -18.76
C ASP A 213 20.14 11.79 -19.89
N ALA A 214 19.60 10.63 -20.28
CA ALA A 214 18.52 10.55 -21.26
C ALA A 214 17.22 11.22 -20.79
N LEU A 215 16.94 11.18 -19.48
CA LEU A 215 15.79 11.82 -18.84
C LEU A 215 15.92 13.35 -18.70
N ILE A 216 17.14 13.88 -18.71
CA ILE A 216 17.42 15.32 -18.63
C ILE A 216 17.34 15.98 -20.02
N ALA A 217 17.65 15.24 -21.09
CA ALA A 217 17.79 15.76 -22.44
C ALA A 217 16.48 15.89 -23.26
N GLY A 218 15.37 15.29 -22.81
CA GLY A 218 14.03 15.38 -23.42
C GLY A 218 13.03 16.02 -22.48
#